data_AF-A0A1F5HV56-F1
#
_entry.id   AF-A0A1F5HV56-F1
#
_cell.length_a   1.000
_cell.length_b   1.000
_cell.length_c   1.000
_cell.angle_alpha   90.00
_cell.angle_beta   90.00
_cell.angle_gamma   90.00
#
_symmetry.space_group_name_H-M   'P 1'
#
loop_
_entity.id
_entity.type
_entity.pdbx_description
1 polymer ?
#
loop_
_entity_poly.entity_id
_entity_poly.type
_entity_poly.pdbx_seq_one_letter_code
_entity_poly.pdbx_strand_id
1 'polypeptide(L)'
;MNFYHNLITDKSWKLLIALRKKYQFILIGGWAVFLYTKALKSKDVDLVVEFDQLDKLREEFAVSKNDRLKKYEAKLEGLDIDIYLPFYSNLGIPAEDIKKFAVNLEGFRVPEKEILAILKQKALISRANTVKGRKDLIDLVSLFVLSDFDWDKYHQIISQYQLSDYLQFTGEILTKTTKIEELDLNIHKIAKFKKQILANLQ
;
A
#
# COMPACT_ATOMS: atom_id res chain seq x y z
N MET A 1 12.63 -16.38 -15.26
CA MET A 1 12.01 -15.05 -14.99
C MET A 1 12.06 -14.62 -13.52
N ASN A 2 12.11 -15.53 -12.53
CA ASN A 2 12.21 -15.17 -11.10
C ASN A 2 13.52 -14.46 -10.69
N PHE A 3 14.66 -14.78 -11.31
CA PHE A 3 15.96 -14.21 -10.92
C PHE A 3 16.05 -12.68 -11.11
N TYR A 4 15.62 -12.17 -12.27
CA TYR A 4 15.59 -10.72 -12.55
C TYR A 4 14.59 -9.98 -11.67
N HIS A 5 13.43 -10.60 -11.39
CA HIS A 5 12.44 -10.01 -10.49
C HIS A 5 13.01 -9.85 -9.08
N ASN A 6 13.67 -10.90 -8.56
CA ASN A 6 14.32 -10.87 -7.25
C ASN A 6 15.40 -9.80 -7.19
N LEU A 7 16.23 -9.68 -8.23
CA LEU A 7 17.28 -8.66 -8.30
C LEU A 7 16.70 -7.23 -8.20
N ILE A 8 15.62 -6.92 -8.92
CA ILE A 8 14.99 -5.59 -8.88
C ILE A 8 14.39 -5.33 -7.49
N THR A 9 13.67 -6.30 -6.92
CA THR A 9 13.10 -6.13 -5.57
C THR A 9 14.17 -6.00 -4.50
N ASP A 10 15.32 -6.67 -4.64
CA ASP A 10 16.41 -6.56 -3.68
C ASP A 10 17.16 -5.22 -3.81
N LYS A 11 17.29 -4.69 -5.03
CA LYS A 11 17.78 -3.32 -5.26
C LYS A 11 16.82 -2.29 -4.63
N SER A 12 15.52 -2.45 -4.85
CA SER A 12 14.49 -1.59 -4.25
C SER A 12 14.53 -1.62 -2.72
N TRP A 13 14.71 -2.80 -2.13
CA TRP A 13 14.87 -2.95 -0.68
C TRP A 13 16.12 -2.23 -0.15
N LYS A 14 17.26 -2.37 -0.85
CA LYS A 14 18.50 -1.65 -0.48
C LYS A 14 18.33 -0.14 -0.57
N LEU A 15 17.67 0.36 -1.61
CA LEU A 15 17.32 1.77 -1.74
C LEU A 15 16.45 2.23 -0.57
N LEU A 16 15.40 1.49 -0.24
CA LEU A 16 14.53 1.79 0.90
C LEU A 16 15.30 1.85 2.24
N ILE A 17 16.24 0.93 2.48
CA ILE A 17 17.12 0.98 3.66
C ILE A 17 18.00 2.23 3.64
N ALA A 18 18.57 2.59 2.48
CA ALA A 18 19.41 3.78 2.35
C ALA A 18 18.61 5.06 2.61
N LEU A 19 17.40 5.16 2.06
CA LEU A 19 16.49 6.28 2.30
C LEU A 19 16.17 6.41 3.80
N ARG A 20 15.83 5.31 4.48
CA ARG A 20 15.49 5.31 5.92
C ARG A 20 16.59 5.89 6.81
N LYS A 21 17.85 5.78 6.40
CA LYS A 21 19.00 6.31 7.15
C LYS A 21 19.15 7.83 7.01
N LYS A 22 18.61 8.41 5.93
CA LYS A 22 18.81 9.82 5.56
C LYS A 22 17.57 10.68 5.75
N TYR A 23 16.39 10.10 5.59
CA TYR A 23 15.12 10.82 5.52
C TYR A 23 14.13 10.32 6.56
N GLN A 24 13.30 11.23 7.05
CA GLN A 24 12.12 10.88 7.83
C GLN A 24 10.91 10.74 6.91
N PHE A 25 10.25 9.59 6.98
CA PHE A 25 9.07 9.30 6.17
C PHE A 25 8.20 8.24 6.83
N ILE A 26 6.96 8.16 6.35
CA ILE A 26 6.07 7.01 6.58
C ILE A 26 6.08 6.18 5.30
N LEU A 27 6.50 4.93 5.41
CA LEU A 27 6.51 3.98 4.31
C LEU A 27 5.11 3.44 4.09
N ILE A 28 4.59 3.55 2.87
CA ILE A 28 3.28 3.01 2.48
C ILE A 28 3.44 2.01 1.33
N GLY A 29 2.34 1.69 0.64
CA GLY A 29 2.39 0.93 -0.60
C GLY A 29 2.83 -0.52 -0.42
N GLY A 30 3.44 -1.10 -1.45
CA GLY A 30 3.75 -2.54 -1.48
C GLY A 30 4.78 -2.97 -0.43
N TRP A 31 5.78 -2.13 -0.15
CA TRP A 31 6.80 -2.47 0.86
C TRP A 31 6.24 -2.44 2.28
N ALA A 32 5.33 -1.52 2.61
CA ALA A 32 4.64 -1.51 3.89
C ALA A 32 3.78 -2.77 4.09
N VAL A 33 3.05 -3.19 3.05
CA VAL A 33 2.28 -4.45 3.10
C VAL A 33 3.21 -5.65 3.28
N PHE A 34 4.32 -5.71 2.53
CA PHE A 34 5.31 -6.77 2.69
C PHE A 34 5.84 -6.86 4.12
N LEU A 35 6.06 -5.73 4.80
CA LEU A 35 6.54 -5.74 6.18
C LEU A 35 5.58 -6.48 7.13
N TYR A 36 4.26 -6.34 6.94
CA TYR A 36 3.25 -7.06 7.73
C TYR A 36 3.06 -8.51 7.30
N THR A 37 2.94 -8.76 5.99
CA THR A 37 2.41 -10.04 5.49
C THR A 37 3.50 -11.00 5.02
N LYS A 38 4.70 -10.48 4.73
CA LYS A 38 5.81 -11.18 4.06
C LYS A 38 5.42 -11.85 2.74
N ALA A 39 4.30 -11.47 2.13
CA ALA A 39 3.73 -12.13 0.97
C ALA A 39 4.43 -11.72 -0.34
N LEU A 40 4.24 -10.47 -0.78
CA LEU A 40 4.77 -9.97 -2.05
C LEU A 40 5.73 -8.80 -1.84
N LYS A 41 6.97 -8.94 -2.35
CA LYS A 41 7.92 -7.82 -2.42
C LYS A 41 7.46 -6.77 -3.43
N SER A 42 7.86 -5.51 -3.21
CA SER A 42 7.60 -4.41 -4.14
C SER A 42 8.85 -4.03 -4.94
N LYS A 43 8.63 -3.33 -6.06
CA LYS A 43 9.69 -2.70 -6.86
C LYS A 43 9.72 -1.19 -6.60
N ASP A 44 8.55 -0.61 -6.44
CA ASP A 44 8.36 0.82 -6.21
C ASP A 44 8.43 1.11 -4.70
N VAL A 45 8.97 2.28 -4.36
CA VAL A 45 9.06 2.78 -2.99
C VAL A 45 8.06 3.93 -2.84
N ASP A 46 7.07 3.75 -1.97
CA ASP A 46 6.02 4.74 -1.73
C ASP A 46 6.19 5.39 -0.34
N LEU A 47 6.35 6.71 -0.30
CA LEU A 47 6.67 7.47 0.91
C LEU A 47 5.65 8.58 1.15
N VAL A 48 5.21 8.76 2.39
CA VAL A 48 4.61 10.03 2.83
C VAL A 48 5.69 10.80 3.58
N VAL A 49 5.95 12.05 3.16
CA VAL A 49 6.98 12.90 3.73
C VAL A 49 6.44 14.30 4.06
N GLU A 50 7.07 14.99 5.00
CA GLU A 50 6.81 16.40 5.26
C GLU A 50 7.58 17.29 4.27
N PHE A 51 7.21 18.56 4.14
CA PHE A 51 7.78 19.47 3.13
C PHE A 51 9.31 19.64 3.26
N ASP A 52 9.84 19.68 4.48
CA ASP A 52 11.29 19.79 4.73
C ASP A 52 12.08 18.58 4.19
N GLN A 53 11.46 17.40 4.20
CA GLN A 53 12.07 16.18 3.69
C GLN A 53 11.99 16.11 2.16
N LEU A 54 10.95 16.67 1.55
CA LEU A 54 10.88 16.83 0.10
C LEU A 54 12.01 17.69 -0.43
N ASP A 55 12.32 18.80 0.24
CA ASP A 55 13.40 19.69 -0.19
C ASP A 55 14.76 19.00 -0.11
N LYS A 56 15.03 18.22 0.96
CA LYS A 56 16.23 17.37 1.02
C LYS A 56 16.26 16.32 -0.10
N LEU A 57 15.13 15.70 -0.41
CA LEU A 57 15.05 14.73 -1.51
C LEU A 57 15.36 15.39 -2.87
N ARG A 58 15.00 16.66 -3.07
CA ARG A 58 15.32 17.42 -4.30
C ARG A 58 16.80 17.71 -4.47
N GLU A 59 17.56 17.76 -3.37
CA GLU A 59 19.02 17.97 -3.43
C GLU A 59 19.74 16.72 -3.95
N GLU A 60 19.25 15.52 -3.63
CA GLU A 60 19.88 14.25 -4.01
C GLU A 60 19.24 13.58 -5.24
N PHE A 61 17.98 13.87 -5.54
CA PHE A 61 17.21 13.19 -6.59
C PHE A 61 16.57 14.18 -7.56
N ALA A 62 16.46 13.77 -8.83
CA ALA A 62 15.65 14.46 -9.83
C ALA A 62 14.15 14.23 -9.54
N VAL A 63 13.61 15.00 -8.60
CA VAL A 63 12.20 14.95 -8.19
C VAL A 63 11.35 15.78 -9.16
N SER A 64 10.29 15.17 -9.67
CA SER A 64 9.31 15.82 -10.54
C SER A 64 7.91 15.77 -9.92
N LYS A 65 7.07 16.76 -10.25
CA LYS A 65 5.70 16.85 -9.74
C LYS A 65 4.73 16.18 -10.71
N ASN A 66 3.84 15.35 -10.19
CA ASN A 66 2.75 14.73 -10.94
C ASN A 66 1.41 15.31 -10.47
N ASP A 67 0.95 16.39 -11.12
CA ASP A 67 -0.28 17.10 -10.74
C ASP A 67 -1.55 16.28 -10.95
N ARG A 68 -1.53 15.33 -11.89
CA ARG A 68 -2.65 14.43 -12.17
C ARG A 68 -2.84 13.41 -11.05
N LEU A 69 -1.74 12.80 -10.58
CA LEU A 69 -1.76 11.80 -9.50
C LEU A 69 -1.58 12.42 -8.11
N LYS A 70 -1.47 13.75 -8.02
CA LYS A 70 -1.29 14.50 -6.77
C LYS A 70 -0.15 13.95 -5.90
N LYS A 71 0.98 13.67 -6.54
CA LYS A 71 2.22 13.20 -5.90
C LYS A 71 3.45 13.83 -6.53
N TYR A 72 4.60 13.60 -5.94
CA TYR A 72 5.91 13.79 -6.54
C TYR A 72 6.51 12.42 -6.86
N GLU A 73 7.43 12.38 -7.81
CA GLU A 73 8.09 11.15 -8.23
C GLU A 73 9.55 11.40 -8.54
N ALA A 74 10.41 10.45 -8.16
CA ALA A 74 11.81 10.42 -8.50
C ALA A 74 12.18 9.03 -9.03
N LYS A 75 13.29 8.96 -9.79
CA LYS A 75 13.81 7.70 -10.31
C LYS A 75 15.27 7.53 -9.95
N LEU A 76 15.64 6.33 -9.52
CA LEU A 76 17.03 5.94 -9.30
C LEU A 76 17.28 4.55 -9.88
N GLU A 77 18.20 4.44 -10.84
CA GLU A 77 18.59 3.16 -11.45
C GLU A 77 17.41 2.30 -11.96
N GLY A 78 16.36 2.94 -12.48
CA GLY A 78 15.15 2.26 -12.97
C GLY A 78 14.17 1.84 -11.87
N LEU A 79 14.36 2.29 -10.63
CA LEU A 79 13.42 2.18 -9.53
C LEU A 79 12.62 3.47 -9.41
N ASP A 80 11.31 3.35 -9.20
CA ASP A 80 10.41 4.48 -8.98
C ASP A 80 10.25 4.74 -7.47
N ILE A 81 10.37 6.02 -7.10
CA ILE A 81 10.11 6.52 -5.74
C ILE A 81 8.91 7.46 -5.83
N ASP A 82 7.79 7.04 -5.28
CA ASP A 82 6.56 7.83 -5.18
C ASP A 82 6.53 8.57 -3.85
N ILE A 83 6.35 9.90 -3.91
CA ILE A 83 6.45 10.79 -2.76
C ILE A 83 5.12 11.54 -2.60
N TYR A 84 4.43 11.29 -1.50
CA TYR A 84 3.15 11.87 -1.14
C TYR A 84 3.35 12.91 -0.04
N LEU A 85 2.59 14.01 -0.11
CA LEU A 85 2.74 15.15 0.80
C LEU A 85 1.42 15.50 1.50
N PRO A 86 1.48 15.90 2.78
CA PRO A 86 0.40 16.60 3.49
C PRO A 86 -0.26 17.70 2.67
N PHE A 87 -1.58 17.80 2.75
CA PHE A 87 -2.41 18.84 2.12
C PHE A 87 -2.37 18.89 0.58
N TYR A 88 -1.65 17.95 -0.06
CA TYR A 88 -1.55 17.84 -1.51
C TYR A 88 -2.01 16.47 -2.00
N SER A 89 -1.55 15.42 -1.35
CA SER A 89 -1.83 14.03 -1.72
C SER A 89 -3.06 13.49 -0.98
N ASN A 90 -3.94 12.82 -1.72
CA ASN A 90 -5.07 12.08 -1.17
C ASN A 90 -5.05 10.63 -1.66
N LEU A 91 -4.80 9.71 -0.74
CA LEU A 91 -4.67 8.27 -1.00
C LEU A 91 -5.95 7.51 -0.62
N GLY A 92 -7.09 8.20 -0.59
CA GLY A 92 -8.33 7.76 0.04
C GLY A 92 -8.49 8.33 1.44
N ILE A 93 -7.37 8.59 2.11
CA ILE A 93 -7.26 9.38 3.34
C ILE A 93 -6.23 10.50 3.05
N PRO A 94 -6.40 11.71 3.61
CA PRO A 94 -5.40 12.77 3.51
C PRO A 94 -4.04 12.32 4.03
N ALA A 95 -2.96 12.68 3.33
CA ALA A 95 -1.62 12.21 3.68
C ALA A 95 -1.18 12.66 5.10
N GLU A 96 -1.63 13.85 5.52
CA GLU A 96 -1.43 14.40 6.87
C GLU A 96 -2.09 13.57 7.97
N ASP A 97 -3.13 12.80 7.65
CA ASP A 97 -3.85 11.98 8.63
C ASP A 97 -3.22 10.60 8.80
N ILE A 98 -2.51 10.09 7.79
CA ILE A 98 -1.82 8.79 7.84
C ILE A 98 -0.85 8.74 9.03
N LYS A 99 -0.20 9.87 9.38
CA LYS A 99 0.74 9.93 10.51
C LYS A 99 0.11 9.64 11.88
N LYS A 100 -1.19 9.86 12.03
CA LYS A 100 -1.95 9.60 13.27
C LYS A 100 -2.06 8.10 13.57
N PHE A 101 -1.93 7.27 12.54
CA PHE A 101 -2.04 5.82 12.59
C PHE A 101 -0.71 5.13 12.27
N ALA A 102 0.41 5.84 12.43
CA ALA A 102 1.72 5.31 12.11
C ALA A 102 2.31 4.56 13.30
N VAL A 103 2.82 3.35 13.05
CA VAL A 103 3.52 2.50 14.01
C VAL A 103 4.93 2.20 13.53
N ASN A 104 5.78 1.75 14.45
CA ASN A 104 7.10 1.26 14.11
C ASN A 104 7.06 -0.26 13.88
N LEU A 105 7.45 -0.69 12.69
CA LEU A 105 7.54 -2.09 12.30
C LEU A 105 8.90 -2.36 11.66
N GLU A 106 9.71 -3.23 12.27
CA GLU A 106 11.05 -3.59 11.77
C GLU A 106 11.97 -2.37 11.53
N GLY A 107 11.80 -1.33 12.36
CA GLY A 107 12.53 -0.07 12.27
C GLY A 107 12.06 0.87 11.16
N PHE A 108 10.96 0.56 10.48
CA PHE A 108 10.26 1.47 9.58
C PHE A 108 9.04 2.06 10.27
N ARG A 109 8.78 3.34 10.02
CA ARG A 109 7.49 3.95 10.34
C ARG A 109 6.51 3.63 9.20
N VAL A 110 5.45 2.90 9.51
CA VAL A 110 4.42 2.45 8.55
C VAL A 110 3.03 2.77 9.10
N PRO A 111 1.99 2.95 8.28
CA PRO A 111 0.62 2.98 8.77
C PRO A 111 0.24 1.60 9.32
N GLU A 112 -0.69 1.59 10.26
CA GLU A 112 -1.40 0.39 10.68
C GLU A 112 -2.05 -0.32 9.48
N LYS A 113 -2.32 -1.62 9.67
CA LYS A 113 -2.76 -2.53 8.60
C LYS A 113 -4.10 -2.09 8.01
N GLU A 114 -4.97 -1.55 8.87
CA GLU A 114 -6.31 -1.09 8.55
C GLU A 114 -6.24 0.15 7.64
N ILE A 115 -5.32 1.08 7.92
CA ILE A 115 -5.05 2.22 7.04
C ILE A 115 -4.45 1.73 5.73
N LEU A 116 -3.45 0.85 5.75
CA LEU A 116 -2.85 0.29 4.54
C LEU A 116 -3.91 -0.40 3.65
N ALA A 117 -4.87 -1.10 4.24
CA ALA A 117 -5.99 -1.69 3.53
C ALA A 117 -6.82 -0.62 2.79
N ILE A 118 -7.16 0.48 3.45
CA ILE A 118 -7.88 1.60 2.83
C ILE A 118 -7.08 2.21 1.67
N LEU A 119 -5.78 2.45 1.86
CA LEU A 119 -4.93 2.97 0.79
C LEU A 119 -4.91 2.01 -0.42
N LYS A 120 -4.89 0.70 -0.16
CA LYS A 120 -4.93 -0.35 -1.19
C LYS A 120 -6.30 -0.42 -1.88
N GLN A 121 -7.39 -0.18 -1.17
CA GLN A 121 -8.73 -0.10 -1.78
C GLN A 121 -8.85 1.09 -2.74
N LYS A 122 -8.38 2.28 -2.35
CA LYS A 122 -8.35 3.43 -3.26
C LYS A 122 -7.56 3.13 -4.53
N ALA A 123 -6.40 2.52 -4.35
CA ALA A 123 -5.52 2.08 -5.42
C ALA A 123 -6.20 1.08 -6.36
N LEU A 124 -6.90 0.09 -5.79
CA LEU A 124 -7.65 -0.93 -6.52
C LEU A 124 -8.79 -0.32 -7.33
N ILE A 125 -9.60 0.56 -6.72
CA ILE A 125 -10.70 1.29 -7.38
C ILE A 125 -10.17 2.07 -8.58
N SER A 126 -9.07 2.80 -8.40
CA SER A 126 -8.49 3.65 -9.46
C SER A 126 -7.84 2.85 -10.59
N ARG A 127 -7.50 1.58 -10.37
CA ARG A 127 -6.70 0.74 -11.28
C ARG A 127 -7.37 -0.58 -11.61
N ALA A 128 -8.70 -0.66 -11.46
CA ALA A 128 -9.46 -1.86 -11.71
C ALA A 128 -9.22 -2.40 -13.13
N ASN A 129 -9.22 -3.73 -13.28
CA ASN A 129 -8.94 -4.43 -14.55
C ASN A 129 -7.52 -4.25 -15.12
N THR A 130 -6.54 -3.86 -14.30
CA THR A 130 -5.13 -3.79 -14.71
C THR A 130 -4.26 -4.75 -13.90
N VAL A 131 -3.05 -5.04 -14.40
CA VAL A 131 -2.04 -5.82 -13.65
C VAL A 131 -1.71 -5.15 -12.31
N LYS A 132 -1.66 -3.80 -12.26
CA LYS A 132 -1.43 -3.06 -11.01
C LYS A 132 -2.61 -3.24 -10.05
N GLY A 133 -3.84 -3.14 -10.53
CA GLY A 133 -5.04 -3.41 -9.72
C GLY A 133 -5.08 -4.85 -9.20
N ARG A 134 -4.63 -5.83 -9.99
CA ARG A 134 -4.49 -7.21 -9.52
C ARG A 134 -3.52 -7.32 -8.34
N LYS A 135 -2.37 -6.64 -8.40
CA LYS A 135 -1.42 -6.58 -7.27
C LYS A 135 -2.06 -5.92 -6.05
N ASP A 136 -2.79 -4.81 -6.21
CA ASP A 136 -3.46 -4.14 -5.09
C ASP A 136 -4.49 -5.04 -4.41
N LEU A 137 -5.24 -5.85 -5.19
CA LEU A 137 -6.15 -6.85 -4.64
C LEU A 137 -5.41 -7.92 -3.82
N ILE A 138 -4.26 -8.41 -4.31
CA ILE A 138 -3.47 -9.42 -3.60
C ILE A 138 -2.95 -8.86 -2.28
N ASP A 139 -2.38 -7.65 -2.32
CA ASP A 139 -1.91 -6.95 -1.13
C ASP A 139 -3.05 -6.77 -0.12
N LEU A 140 -4.23 -6.34 -0.58
CA LEU A 140 -5.41 -6.15 0.26
C LEU A 140 -5.88 -7.45 0.92
N VAL A 141 -6.02 -8.53 0.14
CA VAL A 141 -6.38 -9.84 0.68
C VAL A 141 -5.33 -10.32 1.67
N SER A 142 -4.03 -10.10 1.40
CA SER A 142 -2.96 -10.51 2.31
C SER A 142 -3.01 -9.79 3.66
N LEU A 143 -3.51 -8.54 3.71
CA LEU A 143 -3.75 -7.82 4.97
C LEU A 143 -4.99 -8.36 5.69
N PHE A 144 -6.10 -8.56 4.97
CA PHE A 144 -7.36 -9.01 5.56
C PHE A 144 -7.31 -10.42 6.16
N VAL A 145 -6.38 -11.27 5.71
CA VAL A 145 -6.21 -12.62 6.26
C VAL A 145 -5.27 -12.67 7.47
N LEU A 146 -4.67 -11.54 7.87
CA LEU A 146 -3.88 -11.48 9.09
C LEU A 146 -4.79 -11.71 10.30
N SER A 147 -4.36 -12.58 11.22
CA SER A 147 -5.14 -12.95 12.39
C SER A 147 -5.38 -11.79 13.35
N ASP A 148 -4.53 -10.77 13.31
CA ASP A 148 -4.56 -9.58 14.14
C ASP A 148 -5.01 -8.33 13.35
N PHE A 149 -5.72 -8.50 12.22
CA PHE A 149 -6.39 -7.40 11.54
C PHE A 149 -7.63 -6.97 12.33
N ASP A 150 -7.72 -5.70 12.67
CA ASP A 150 -8.78 -5.14 13.51
C ASP A 150 -9.93 -4.60 12.65
N TRP A 151 -10.96 -5.43 12.45
CA TRP A 151 -12.14 -5.08 11.66
C TRP A 151 -12.96 -3.96 12.28
N ASP A 152 -13.07 -3.90 13.61
CA ASP A 152 -13.84 -2.85 14.30
C ASP A 152 -13.18 -1.49 14.08
N LYS A 153 -11.85 -1.41 14.25
CA LYS A 153 -11.07 -0.21 13.95
C LYS A 153 -11.16 0.16 12.47
N TYR A 154 -11.03 -0.82 11.58
CA TYR A 154 -11.18 -0.59 10.14
C TYR A 154 -12.55 0.03 9.80
N HIS A 155 -13.65 -0.48 10.36
CA HIS A 155 -14.99 0.07 10.17
C HIS A 155 -15.15 1.47 10.75
N GLN A 156 -14.57 1.75 11.93
CA GLN A 156 -14.56 3.09 12.51
C GLN A 156 -13.88 4.10 11.58
N ILE A 157 -12.73 3.73 11.01
CA ILE A 157 -12.00 4.59 10.07
C ILE A 157 -12.80 4.78 8.78
N ILE A 158 -13.36 3.71 8.21
CA ILE A 158 -14.21 3.80 7.01
C ILE A 158 -15.37 4.77 7.24
N SER A 159 -16.03 4.71 8.40
CA SER A 159 -17.10 5.64 8.77
C SER A 159 -16.59 7.07 8.94
N GLN A 160 -15.47 7.26 9.64
CA GLN A 160 -14.85 8.56 9.88
C GLN A 160 -14.53 9.30 8.57
N TYR A 161 -14.02 8.59 7.57
CA TYR A 161 -13.65 9.18 6.27
C TYR A 161 -14.74 9.01 5.19
N GLN A 162 -15.91 8.49 5.54
CA GLN A 162 -17.06 8.30 4.64
C GLN A 162 -16.73 7.44 3.40
N LEU A 163 -16.02 6.32 3.60
CA LEU A 163 -15.48 5.46 2.53
C LEU A 163 -16.31 4.18 2.31
N SER A 164 -17.62 4.23 2.56
CA SER A 164 -18.48 3.03 2.45
C SER A 164 -18.51 2.44 1.03
N ASP A 165 -18.31 3.27 0.00
CA ASP A 165 -18.17 2.85 -1.39
C ASP A 165 -16.96 1.93 -1.63
N TYR A 166 -15.89 2.07 -0.81
CA TYR A 166 -14.72 1.21 -0.91
C TYR A 166 -15.04 -0.23 -0.50
N LEU A 167 -15.88 -0.41 0.53
CA LEU A 167 -16.33 -1.72 0.98
C LEU A 167 -17.11 -2.43 -0.12
N GLN A 168 -18.11 -1.74 -0.68
CA GLN A 168 -18.95 -2.27 -1.74
C GLN A 168 -18.10 -2.71 -2.95
N PHE A 169 -17.24 -1.81 -3.46
CA PHE A 169 -16.42 -2.10 -4.63
C PHE A 169 -15.45 -3.26 -4.39
N THR A 170 -14.85 -3.32 -3.21
CA THR A 170 -13.94 -4.41 -2.82
C THR A 170 -14.70 -5.73 -2.74
N GLY A 171 -15.89 -5.73 -2.13
CA GLY A 171 -16.76 -6.89 -2.05
C GLY A 171 -17.16 -7.43 -3.43
N GLU A 172 -17.47 -6.56 -4.38
CA GLU A 172 -17.79 -6.93 -5.77
C GLU A 172 -16.61 -7.61 -6.47
N ILE A 173 -15.39 -7.06 -6.33
CA ILE A 173 -14.17 -7.64 -6.91
C ILE A 173 -13.84 -8.99 -6.27
N LEU A 174 -13.92 -9.09 -4.94
CA LEU A 174 -13.68 -10.34 -4.22
C LEU A 174 -14.70 -11.40 -4.61
N THR A 175 -15.96 -11.01 -4.83
CA THR A 175 -17.03 -11.90 -5.30
C THR A 175 -16.72 -12.51 -6.67
N LYS A 176 -16.10 -11.75 -7.56
CA LYS A 176 -15.68 -12.24 -8.89
C LYS A 176 -14.34 -12.98 -8.88
N THR A 177 -13.54 -12.83 -7.81
CA THR A 177 -12.22 -13.47 -7.71
C THR A 177 -12.35 -14.94 -7.30
N THR A 178 -11.73 -15.82 -8.10
CA THR A 178 -11.80 -17.29 -7.95
C THR A 178 -10.51 -17.93 -7.47
N LYS A 179 -9.36 -17.27 -7.67
CA LYS A 179 -8.04 -17.73 -7.22
C LYS A 179 -7.08 -16.57 -6.99
N ILE A 180 -6.15 -16.74 -6.05
CA ILE A 180 -4.98 -15.87 -5.83
C ILE A 180 -3.76 -16.77 -5.66
N GLU A 181 -3.10 -17.08 -6.78
CA GLU A 181 -1.98 -18.01 -6.84
C GLU A 181 -0.77 -17.47 -6.07
N GLU A 182 -0.60 -16.16 -6.05
CA GLU A 182 0.49 -15.44 -5.40
C GLU A 182 0.48 -15.58 -3.86
N LEU A 183 -0.65 -15.98 -3.28
CA LEU A 183 -0.81 -16.24 -1.84
C LEU A 183 -0.97 -17.74 -1.52
N ASP A 184 -0.73 -18.63 -2.50
CA ASP A 184 -1.05 -20.07 -2.39
C ASP A 184 -2.51 -20.33 -1.96
N LEU A 185 -3.41 -19.42 -2.35
CA LEU A 185 -4.84 -19.53 -2.07
C LEU A 185 -5.54 -20.21 -3.25
N ASN A 186 -5.62 -21.54 -3.15
CA ASN A 186 -6.44 -22.37 -4.02
C ASN A 186 -7.95 -22.10 -3.82
N ILE A 187 -8.79 -22.68 -4.68
CA ILE A 187 -10.25 -22.45 -4.71
C ILE A 187 -10.91 -22.71 -3.33
N HIS A 188 -10.45 -23.71 -2.58
CA HIS A 188 -11.02 -24.02 -1.26
C HIS A 188 -10.57 -23.03 -0.18
N LYS A 189 -9.28 -22.69 -0.15
CA LYS A 189 -8.72 -21.71 0.80
C LYS A 189 -9.34 -20.33 0.57
N ILE A 190 -9.44 -19.89 -0.68
CA ILE A 190 -10.02 -18.59 -1.01
C ILE A 190 -11.50 -18.51 -0.68
N ALA A 191 -12.27 -19.59 -0.85
CA ALA A 191 -13.69 -19.61 -0.47
C ALA A 191 -13.90 -19.39 1.04
N LYS A 192 -13.04 -20.00 1.88
CA LYS A 192 -13.07 -19.79 3.34
C LYS A 192 -12.77 -18.34 3.70
N PHE A 193 -11.65 -17.79 3.20
CA PHE A 193 -11.26 -16.42 3.50
C PHE A 193 -12.26 -15.41 2.96
N LYS A 194 -12.76 -15.63 1.75
CA LYS A 194 -13.76 -14.77 1.12
C LYS A 194 -15.04 -14.71 1.95
N LYS A 195 -15.51 -15.83 2.52
CA LYS A 195 -16.67 -15.82 3.41
C LYS A 195 -16.44 -14.93 4.64
N GLN A 196 -15.25 -15.01 5.25
CA GLN A 196 -14.89 -14.21 6.42
C GLN A 196 -14.75 -12.72 6.06
N ILE A 197 -14.04 -12.41 4.97
CA ILE A 197 -13.80 -11.05 4.52
C ILE A 197 -15.12 -10.39 4.08
N LEU A 198 -15.93 -11.07 3.26
CA LEU A 198 -17.18 -10.51 2.78
C LEU A 198 -18.18 -10.23 3.90
N ALA A 199 -18.18 -11.00 4.98
CA ALA A 199 -19.01 -10.71 6.15
C ALA A 199 -18.64 -9.38 6.83
N ASN A 200 -17.41 -8.90 6.67
CA ASN A 200 -16.93 -7.61 7.17
C ASN A 200 -16.89 -6.52 6.09
N LEU A 201 -17.40 -6.77 4.87
CA LEU A 201 -17.48 -5.77 3.80
C LEU A 201 -18.94 -5.43 3.44
N GLN A 202 -19.90 -5.98 4.18
CA GLN A 202 -21.35 -5.77 4.01
C GLN A 202 -21.89 -4.70 4.95
#